data_AF-A0A924UNX4-F1
#
_entry.id   AF-A0A924UNX4-F1
#
_cell.length_a   1.000
_cell.length_b   1.000
_cell.length_c   1.000
_cell.angle_alpha   90.00
_cell.angle_beta   90.00
_cell.angle_gamma   90.00
#
_symmetry.space_group_name_H-M   'P 1'
#
loop_
_entity.id
_entity.type
_entity.pdbx_description
1 polymer ?
#
loop_
_entity_poly.entity_id
_entity_poly.type
_entity_poly.pdbx_seq_one_letter_code
_entity_poly.pdbx_strand_id
1 'polypeptide(L)'
;VLLNLLPAGLKGLSFAALTAAIVASLAGKANSIATIFTLDVYKKIINKDANEPRQVNIGRITVVVAMLMAILIAPYMGIDKKGGFQYIQEYTGFVSPGVFAMFILGFFWKKTTSNAALFATIGGFVLSVGFKVLPNYADLSFLEPMGFAVANANGVFEIPFIDRMGFVFLICVIVMYIISIYETRNGVNPKGLEIDRGMFKTTPAFTVGAVIIMGLIVALYSIYW
;
A
#
# COMPACT_ATOMS: atom_id res chain seq x y z
N VAL A 1 23.63 -14.57 9.45
CA VAL A 1 23.70 -16.05 9.28
C VAL A 1 24.29 -16.44 7.93
N LEU A 2 23.72 -16.00 6.80
CA LEU A 2 24.21 -16.36 5.45
C LEU A 2 25.65 -15.89 5.17
N LEU A 3 26.02 -14.68 5.59
CA LEU A 3 27.39 -14.16 5.46
C LEU A 3 28.42 -14.94 6.29
N ASN A 4 28.02 -15.74 7.27
CA ASN A 4 28.98 -16.53 8.07
C ASN A 4 29.35 -17.84 7.38
N LEU A 5 28.52 -18.33 6.46
CA LEU A 5 28.69 -19.61 5.75
C LEU A 5 29.53 -19.50 4.48
N LEU A 6 29.82 -18.28 4.01
CA LEU A 6 30.55 -18.06 2.76
C LEU A 6 32.09 -18.08 2.97
N PRO A 7 32.88 -18.52 1.98
CA PRO A 7 34.34 -18.41 2.03
C PRO A 7 34.79 -16.95 1.90
N ALA A 8 36.06 -16.69 2.25
CA ALA A 8 36.69 -15.39 1.99
C ALA A 8 36.62 -15.06 0.48
N GLY A 9 36.51 -13.77 0.14
CA GLY A 9 36.19 -13.32 -1.22
C GLY A 9 34.69 -13.28 -1.50
N LEU A 10 33.97 -14.41 -1.44
CA LEU A 10 32.51 -14.44 -1.65
C LEU A 10 31.74 -13.70 -0.56
N LYS A 11 32.25 -13.70 0.67
CA LYS A 11 31.74 -12.84 1.77
C LYS A 11 31.77 -11.36 1.39
N GLY A 12 32.91 -10.88 0.88
CA GLY A 12 33.09 -9.49 0.47
C GLY A 12 32.20 -9.12 -0.71
N LEU A 13 32.14 -9.98 -1.72
CA LEU A 13 31.28 -9.80 -2.89
C LEU A 13 29.80 -9.71 -2.50
N SER A 14 29.33 -10.65 -1.66
CA SER A 14 27.93 -10.67 -1.21
C SER A 14 27.58 -9.44 -0.38
N PHE A 15 28.50 -9.00 0.49
CA PHE A 15 28.30 -7.77 1.26
C PHE A 15 28.21 -6.54 0.35
N ALA A 16 29.15 -6.39 -0.59
CA ALA A 16 29.12 -5.30 -1.56
C ALA A 16 27.84 -5.29 -2.38
N ALA A 17 27.39 -6.45 -2.87
CA ALA A 17 26.14 -6.58 -3.63
C ALA A 17 24.90 -6.21 -2.80
N LEU A 18 24.82 -6.67 -1.55
CA LEU A 18 23.71 -6.33 -0.65
C LEU A 18 23.69 -4.84 -0.30
N THR A 19 24.85 -4.26 0.03
CA THR A 19 24.96 -2.82 0.29
C THR A 19 24.55 -2.01 -0.93
N ALA A 20 25.03 -2.36 -2.12
CA ALA A 20 24.66 -1.69 -3.36
C ALA A 20 23.14 -1.78 -3.63
N ALA A 21 22.54 -2.96 -3.45
CA ALA A 21 21.10 -3.17 -3.63
C ALA A 21 20.27 -2.32 -2.64
N ILE A 22 20.68 -2.23 -1.38
CA ILE A 22 20.01 -1.42 -0.36
C ILE A 22 20.10 0.07 -0.71
N VAL A 23 21.30 0.55 -1.05
CA VAL A 23 21.52 1.96 -1.41
C VAL A 23 20.72 2.33 -2.67
N ALA A 24 20.69 1.46 -3.68
CA ALA A 24 19.91 1.68 -4.90
C ALA A 24 18.40 1.75 -4.61
N SER A 25 17.88 0.83 -3.79
CA SER A 25 16.46 0.85 -3.38
C SER A 25 16.11 2.12 -2.59
N LEU A 26 16.99 2.53 -1.67
CA LEU A 26 16.80 3.72 -0.85
C LEU A 26 16.84 5.00 -1.69
N ALA A 27 17.79 5.12 -2.61
CA ALA A 27 17.88 6.23 -3.54
C ALA A 27 16.62 6.34 -4.42
N GLY A 28 16.11 5.19 -4.91
CA GLY A 28 14.86 5.15 -5.66
C GLY A 28 13.67 5.69 -4.86
N LYS A 29 13.49 5.22 -3.62
CA LYS A 29 12.40 5.69 -2.73
C LYS A 29 12.55 7.17 -2.36
N ALA A 30 13.77 7.60 -2.04
CA ALA A 30 14.05 9.00 -1.72
C ALA A 30 13.72 9.91 -2.90
N ASN A 31 14.07 9.50 -4.13
CA ASN A 31 13.74 10.25 -5.33
C ASN A 31 12.22 10.32 -5.55
N SER A 32 11.48 9.21 -5.39
CA SER A 32 10.01 9.24 -5.47
C SER A 32 9.38 10.20 -4.45
N ILE A 33 9.83 10.19 -3.18
CA ILE A 33 9.35 11.12 -2.15
C ILE A 33 9.64 12.58 -2.55
N ALA A 34 10.85 12.85 -3.03
CA ALA A 34 11.26 14.19 -3.46
C ALA A 34 10.45 14.70 -4.65
N THR A 35 10.17 13.84 -5.64
CA THR A 35 9.37 14.18 -6.81
C THR A 35 7.91 14.44 -6.43
N ILE A 36 7.30 13.53 -5.65
CA ILE A 36 5.91 13.69 -5.18
C ILE A 36 5.79 14.99 -4.38
N PHE A 37 6.67 15.23 -3.41
CA PHE A 37 6.61 16.46 -2.63
C PHE A 37 6.84 17.71 -3.47
N THR A 38 7.87 17.71 -4.33
CA THR A 38 8.21 18.88 -5.14
C THR A 38 7.11 19.25 -6.14
N LEU A 39 6.55 18.26 -6.84
CA LEU A 39 5.57 18.52 -7.90
C LEU A 39 4.15 18.61 -7.36
N ASP A 40 3.73 17.67 -6.54
CA ASP A 40 2.33 17.55 -6.12
C ASP A 40 1.99 18.43 -4.91
N VAL A 41 2.98 18.78 -4.09
CA VAL A 41 2.79 19.63 -2.91
C VAL A 41 3.39 21.01 -3.12
N TYR A 42 4.72 21.11 -3.30
CA TYR A 42 5.42 22.38 -3.35
C TYR A 42 5.00 23.20 -4.56
N LYS A 43 5.15 22.68 -5.78
CA LYS A 43 4.77 23.41 -7.00
C LYS A 43 3.27 23.64 -7.07
N LYS A 44 2.45 22.62 -6.81
CA LYS A 44 1.00 22.74 -6.98
C LYS A 44 0.31 23.64 -5.94
N ILE A 45 0.79 23.65 -4.69
CA ILE A 45 0.10 24.28 -3.55
C ILE A 45 0.89 25.46 -2.96
N ILE A 46 2.21 25.32 -2.79
CA ILE A 46 3.04 26.30 -2.05
C ILE A 46 3.57 27.42 -2.95
N ASN A 47 4.20 27.06 -4.08
CA ASN A 47 4.80 28.00 -5.03
C ASN A 47 4.55 27.54 -6.47
N LYS A 48 3.45 28.04 -7.04
CA LYS A 48 2.96 27.69 -8.40
C LYS A 48 3.90 28.11 -9.52
N ASP A 49 4.69 29.15 -9.29
CA ASP A 49 5.61 29.73 -10.26
C ASP A 49 7.06 29.24 -10.04
N ALA A 50 7.27 28.18 -9.25
CA ALA A 50 8.59 27.64 -9.00
C ALA A 50 9.27 27.17 -10.29
N ASN A 51 10.40 27.80 -10.64
CA ASN A 51 11.23 27.40 -11.78
C ASN A 51 11.95 26.06 -11.52
N GLU A 52 12.49 25.44 -12.58
CA GLU A 52 13.13 24.12 -12.50
C GLU A 52 14.31 24.05 -11.51
N PRO A 53 15.25 25.03 -11.46
CA PRO A 53 16.34 25.00 -10.49
C PRO A 53 15.84 25.01 -9.04
N ARG A 54 14.78 25.78 -8.75
CA ARG A 54 14.16 25.82 -7.42
C ARG A 54 13.53 24.47 -7.08
N GLN A 55 12.80 23.85 -8.01
CA GLN A 55 12.20 22.54 -7.83
C GLN A 55 13.26 21.48 -7.49
N VAL A 56 14.38 21.43 -8.23
CA VAL A 56 15.47 20.47 -7.96
C VAL A 56 16.07 20.70 -6.57
N ASN A 57 16.29 21.95 -6.17
CA ASN A 57 16.83 22.27 -4.84
C ASN A 57 15.87 21.85 -3.72
N ILE A 58 14.57 22.11 -3.89
CA ILE A 58 13.56 21.64 -2.93
C ILE A 58 13.54 20.12 -2.85
N GLY A 59 13.60 19.42 -3.98
CA GLY A 59 13.68 17.96 -4.01
C GLY A 59 14.88 17.42 -3.22
N ARG A 60 16.07 18.01 -3.38
CA ARG A 60 17.26 17.62 -2.60
C ARG A 60 17.07 17.84 -1.10
N ILE A 61 16.48 18.97 -0.70
CA ILE A 61 16.15 19.25 0.71
C ILE A 61 15.17 18.20 1.25
N THR A 62 14.11 17.88 0.47
CA THR A 62 13.15 16.85 0.84
C THR A 62 13.81 15.50 1.06
N VAL A 63 14.75 15.09 0.22
CA VAL A 63 15.53 13.85 0.43
C VAL A 63 16.24 13.87 1.77
N VAL A 64 17.00 14.94 2.06
CA VAL A 64 17.78 15.05 3.30
C VAL A 64 16.86 15.00 4.51
N VAL A 65 15.76 15.75 4.50
CA VAL A 65 14.78 15.78 5.60
C VAL A 65 14.11 14.42 5.78
N ALA A 66 13.67 13.76 4.70
CA ALA A 66 13.07 12.43 4.76
C ALA A 66 14.03 11.38 5.30
N MET A 67 15.31 11.43 4.89
CA MET A 67 16.36 10.53 5.37
C MET A 67 16.66 10.73 6.86
N LEU A 68 16.74 11.98 7.33
CA LEU A 68 16.92 12.28 8.75
C LEU A 68 15.74 11.76 9.58
N MET A 69 14.50 11.98 9.13
CA MET A 69 13.32 11.41 9.80
C MET A 69 13.36 9.88 9.83
N ALA A 70 13.75 9.23 8.73
CA ALA A 70 13.87 7.78 8.69
C ALA A 70 14.91 7.25 9.68
N ILE A 71 16.07 7.90 9.80
CA ILE A 71 17.12 7.56 10.78
C ILE A 71 16.60 7.69 12.22
N LEU A 72 15.83 8.75 12.51
CA LEU A 72 15.25 8.98 13.83
C LEU A 72 14.17 7.97 14.19
N ILE A 73 13.33 7.56 13.23
CA ILE A 73 12.21 6.64 13.47
C ILE A 73 12.65 5.18 13.52
N ALA A 74 13.67 4.79 12.73
CA ALA A 74 14.07 3.40 12.56
C ALA A 74 14.29 2.61 13.87
N PRO A 75 14.94 3.15 14.92
CA PRO A 75 15.12 2.43 16.20
C PRO A 75 13.81 2.12 16.93
N TYR A 76 12.75 2.90 16.69
CA TYR A 76 11.47 2.78 17.39
C TYR A 76 10.48 1.83 16.69
N MET A 77 10.84 1.27 15.53
CA MET A 77 9.92 0.43 14.75
C MET A 77 9.73 -0.98 15.35
N GLY A 78 10.57 -1.41 16.30
CA GLY A 78 10.43 -2.71 16.98
C GLY A 78 10.41 -3.91 16.02
N ILE A 79 11.10 -3.78 14.89
CA ILE A 79 11.13 -4.74 13.76
C ILE A 79 11.60 -6.13 14.22
N ASP A 80 12.38 -6.17 15.29
CA ASP A 80 13.04 -7.34 15.87
C ASP A 80 12.04 -8.39 16.38
N LYS A 81 10.78 -8.01 16.67
CA LYS A 81 9.76 -8.90 17.27
C LYS A 81 8.90 -9.64 16.25
N LYS A 82 8.33 -8.92 15.26
CA LYS A 82 7.40 -9.47 14.24
C LYS A 82 8.05 -9.66 12.87
N GLY A 83 9.29 -9.24 12.69
CA GLY A 83 9.98 -9.21 11.41
C GLY A 83 9.59 -8.01 10.54
N GLY A 84 10.56 -7.49 9.79
CA GLY A 84 10.39 -6.23 9.05
C GLY A 84 9.35 -6.31 7.94
N PHE A 85 9.17 -7.49 7.34
CA PHE A 85 8.17 -7.71 6.31
C PHE A 85 6.74 -7.58 6.84
N GLN A 86 6.44 -8.19 8.00
CA GLN A 86 5.12 -8.10 8.61
C GLN A 86 4.82 -6.66 9.05
N TYR A 87 5.83 -5.95 9.58
CA TYR A 87 5.69 -4.53 9.88
C TYR A 87 5.33 -3.74 8.61
N ILE A 88 6.10 -3.88 7.53
CA ILE A 88 5.81 -3.16 6.28
C ILE A 88 4.40 -3.48 5.77
N GLN A 89 3.98 -4.74 5.77
CA GLN A 89 2.64 -5.13 5.34
C GLN A 89 1.53 -4.56 6.23
N GLU A 90 1.66 -4.65 7.56
CA GLU A 90 0.66 -4.12 8.48
C GLU A 90 0.49 -2.61 8.33
N TYR A 91 1.59 -1.86 8.20
CA TYR A 91 1.56 -0.40 8.09
C TYR A 91 1.12 0.11 6.71
N THR A 92 1.57 -0.53 5.63
CA THR A 92 1.04 -0.24 4.28
C THR A 92 -0.44 -0.57 4.19
N GLY A 93 -0.89 -1.60 4.91
CA GLY A 93 -2.28 -2.00 5.03
C GLY A 93 -3.23 -1.00 5.69
N PHE A 94 -2.73 0.08 6.31
CA PHE A 94 -3.61 1.16 6.78
C PHE A 94 -4.10 2.08 5.66
N VAL A 95 -3.36 2.14 4.54
CA VAL A 95 -3.63 3.09 3.46
C VAL A 95 -4.02 2.35 2.18
N SER A 96 -3.39 1.22 1.91
CA SER A 96 -3.56 0.49 0.65
C SER A 96 -4.99 0.06 0.33
N PRO A 97 -5.86 -0.37 1.27
CA PRO A 97 -7.22 -0.80 0.93
C PRO A 97 -8.07 0.34 0.36
N GLY A 98 -7.98 1.53 0.98
CA GLY A 98 -8.71 2.73 0.54
C GLY A 98 -8.21 3.25 -0.80
N VAL A 99 -6.89 3.33 -0.99
CA VAL A 99 -6.27 3.73 -2.26
C VAL A 99 -6.61 2.72 -3.37
N PHE A 100 -6.60 1.42 -3.08
CA PHE A 100 -6.97 0.39 -4.04
C PHE A 100 -8.45 0.47 -4.44
N ALA A 101 -9.36 0.68 -3.47
CA ALA A 101 -10.78 0.91 -3.74
C ALA A 101 -11.00 2.14 -4.64
N MET A 102 -10.30 3.24 -4.34
CA MET A 102 -10.31 4.45 -5.18
C MET A 102 -9.93 4.13 -6.62
N PHE A 103 -8.80 3.45 -6.84
CA PHE A 103 -8.32 3.16 -8.19
C PHE A 103 -9.23 2.18 -8.92
N ILE A 104 -9.66 1.09 -8.29
CA ILE A 104 -10.54 0.10 -8.94
C ILE A 104 -11.85 0.75 -9.39
N LEU A 105 -12.53 1.50 -8.51
CA LEU A 105 -13.78 2.16 -8.90
C LEU A 105 -13.52 3.33 -9.86
N GLY A 106 -12.43 4.08 -9.69
CA GLY A 106 -12.06 5.18 -10.59
C GLY A 106 -11.77 4.74 -12.02
N PHE A 107 -11.10 3.59 -12.18
CA PHE A 107 -10.85 3.01 -13.50
C PHE A 107 -12.08 2.32 -14.07
N PHE A 108 -12.68 1.39 -13.31
CA PHE A 108 -13.67 0.45 -13.83
C PHE A 108 -15.13 0.89 -13.71
N TRP A 109 -15.42 1.94 -12.93
CA TRP A 109 -16.79 2.42 -12.73
C TRP A 109 -16.94 3.90 -13.08
N LYS A 110 -17.57 4.16 -14.22
CA LYS A 110 -17.75 5.51 -14.79
C LYS A 110 -18.48 6.51 -13.87
N LYS A 111 -19.19 6.02 -12.85
CA LYS A 111 -19.99 6.85 -11.93
C LYS A 111 -19.21 7.34 -10.71
N THR A 112 -17.97 6.91 -10.53
CA THR A 112 -17.17 7.29 -9.36
C THR A 112 -16.94 8.79 -9.31
N THR A 113 -17.30 9.41 -8.18
CA THR A 113 -17.14 10.85 -7.97
C THR A 113 -15.88 11.19 -7.18
N SER A 114 -15.43 12.45 -7.25
CA SER A 114 -14.24 12.92 -6.52
C SER A 114 -14.40 12.82 -5.00
N ASN A 115 -15.61 13.02 -4.48
CA ASN A 115 -15.89 12.93 -3.04
C ASN A 115 -15.88 11.47 -2.56
N ALA A 116 -16.41 10.54 -3.36
CA ALA A 116 -16.28 9.11 -3.08
C ALA A 116 -14.80 8.70 -3.02
N ALA A 117 -14.00 9.15 -4.00
CA ALA A 117 -12.56 8.93 -4.03
C ALA A 117 -11.87 9.51 -2.78
N LEU A 118 -12.21 10.74 -2.39
CA LEU A 118 -11.67 11.39 -1.18
C LEU A 118 -11.99 10.60 0.10
N PHE A 119 -13.24 10.11 0.22
CA PHE A 119 -13.63 9.24 1.34
C PHE A 119 -12.79 7.98 1.38
N ALA A 120 -12.53 7.32 0.25
CA ALA A 120 -11.72 6.11 0.24
C ALA A 120 -10.29 6.35 0.75
N THR A 121 -9.65 7.47 0.39
CA THR A 121 -8.30 7.79 0.87
C THR A 121 -8.26 8.16 2.34
N ILE A 122 -9.13 9.07 2.78
CA ILE A 122 -9.08 9.58 4.16
C ILE A 122 -9.87 8.66 5.10
N GLY A 123 -11.11 8.35 4.74
CA GLY A 123 -11.99 7.45 5.47
C GLY A 123 -11.42 6.04 5.55
N GLY A 124 -10.80 5.51 4.49
CA GLY A 124 -10.12 4.20 4.54
C GLY A 124 -8.99 4.13 5.56
N PHE A 125 -8.19 5.20 5.69
CA PHE A 125 -7.17 5.31 6.73
C PHE A 125 -7.78 5.38 8.13
N VAL A 126 -8.79 6.24 8.33
CA VAL A 126 -9.50 6.38 9.61
C VAL A 126 -10.16 5.07 10.03
N LEU A 127 -10.79 4.35 9.10
CA LEU A 127 -11.37 3.02 9.34
C LEU A 127 -10.28 2.01 9.72
N SER A 128 -9.14 2.00 9.05
CA SER A 128 -8.03 1.09 9.37
C SER A 128 -7.47 1.34 10.78
N VAL A 129 -7.33 2.60 11.17
CA VAL A 129 -6.95 2.97 12.55
C VAL A 129 -8.05 2.56 13.53
N GLY A 130 -9.32 2.82 13.19
CA GLY A 130 -10.48 2.43 13.99
C GLY A 130 -10.48 0.93 14.29
N PHE A 131 -10.37 0.07 13.28
CA PHE A 131 -10.31 -1.38 13.46
C PHE A 131 -9.07 -1.85 14.23
N LYS A 132 -7.93 -1.17 14.10
CA LYS A 132 -6.74 -1.52 14.89
C LYS A 132 -6.91 -1.22 16.38
N VAL A 133 -7.62 -0.14 16.72
CA VAL A 133 -7.80 0.31 18.11
C VAL A 133 -9.06 -0.27 18.75
N LEU A 134 -10.06 -0.69 17.96
CA LEU A 134 -11.32 -1.28 18.39
C LEU A 134 -11.20 -2.37 19.48
N PRO A 135 -10.24 -3.32 19.41
CA PRO A 135 -10.08 -4.36 20.43
C PRO A 135 -9.81 -3.81 21.85
N ASN A 136 -9.34 -2.58 21.99
CA ASN A 136 -9.10 -1.96 23.30
C ASN A 136 -10.37 -1.43 23.96
N TYR A 137 -11.46 -1.29 23.20
CA TYR A 137 -12.73 -0.71 23.67
C TYR A 137 -13.89 -1.71 23.62
N ALA A 138 -13.79 -2.76 22.81
CA ALA A 138 -14.81 -3.79 22.66
C ALA A 138 -14.15 -5.17 22.57
N ASP A 139 -14.74 -6.16 23.24
CA ASP A 139 -14.32 -7.54 23.12
C ASP A 139 -14.79 -8.11 21.76
N LEU A 140 -13.83 -8.62 20.98
CA LEU A 140 -14.04 -9.20 19.66
C LEU A 140 -13.99 -10.73 19.70
N SER A 141 -14.02 -11.36 20.89
CA SER A 141 -14.06 -12.81 21.06
C SER A 141 -15.18 -13.48 20.25
N PHE A 142 -16.31 -12.80 20.05
CA PHE A 142 -17.41 -13.30 19.21
C PHE A 142 -17.03 -13.54 17.73
N LEU A 143 -15.94 -12.95 17.24
CA LEU A 143 -15.41 -13.16 15.89
C LEU A 143 -14.43 -14.33 15.78
N GLU A 144 -13.93 -14.85 16.90
CA GLU A 144 -13.01 -16.00 16.93
C GLU A 144 -13.65 -17.26 16.30
N PRO A 145 -14.89 -17.66 16.62
CA PRO A 145 -15.52 -18.83 16.00
C PRO A 145 -15.70 -18.69 14.48
N MET A 146 -15.74 -17.45 13.98
CA MET A 146 -15.83 -17.14 12.55
C MET A 146 -14.46 -17.08 11.87
N GLY A 147 -13.37 -17.18 12.63
CA GLY A 147 -11.99 -17.11 12.13
C GLY A 147 -11.47 -15.69 11.89
N PHE A 148 -12.17 -14.65 12.34
CA PHE A 148 -11.81 -13.24 12.05
C PHE A 148 -11.12 -12.51 13.21
N ALA A 149 -10.94 -13.16 14.36
CA ALA A 149 -10.20 -12.59 15.48
C ALA A 149 -9.31 -13.64 16.14
N VAL A 150 -8.14 -13.19 16.62
CA VAL A 150 -7.15 -14.02 17.33
C VAL A 150 -6.68 -13.28 18.57
N ALA A 151 -6.54 -13.99 19.69
CA ALA A 151 -6.01 -13.41 20.92
C ALA A 151 -4.55 -12.98 20.73
N ASN A 152 -4.25 -11.71 21.02
CA ASN A 152 -2.89 -11.19 21.04
C ASN A 152 -2.16 -11.59 22.34
N ALA A 153 -0.90 -11.17 22.48
CA ALA A 153 -0.06 -11.49 23.64
C ALA A 153 -0.63 -11.02 24.99
N ASN A 154 -1.59 -10.08 24.99
CA ASN A 154 -2.25 -9.56 26.19
C ASN A 154 -3.63 -10.21 26.42
N GLY A 155 -3.99 -11.24 25.66
CA GLY A 155 -5.30 -11.91 25.73
C GLY A 155 -6.44 -11.12 25.10
N VAL A 156 -6.15 -10.05 24.36
CA VAL A 156 -7.18 -9.24 23.67
C VAL A 156 -7.36 -9.80 22.26
N PHE A 157 -8.60 -10.13 21.89
CA PHE A 157 -8.93 -10.61 20.55
C PHE A 157 -8.85 -9.47 19.54
N GLU A 158 -7.89 -9.55 18.61
CA GLU A 158 -7.73 -8.56 17.53
C GLU A 158 -7.93 -9.19 16.15
N ILE A 159 -8.41 -8.37 15.20
CA ILE A 159 -8.56 -8.78 13.81
C ILE A 159 -7.17 -8.79 13.14
N PRO A 160 -6.73 -9.90 12.53
CA PRO A 160 -5.47 -9.95 11.79
C PRO A 160 -5.39 -8.86 10.72
N PHE A 161 -4.20 -8.32 10.47
CA PHE A 161 -4.06 -7.14 9.61
C PHE A 161 -4.55 -7.39 8.17
N ILE A 162 -4.47 -8.62 7.65
CA ILE A 162 -4.95 -9.00 6.31
C ILE A 162 -6.48 -8.95 6.26
N ASP A 163 -7.17 -9.50 7.25
CA ASP A 163 -8.64 -9.48 7.33
C ASP A 163 -9.14 -8.04 7.49
N ARG A 164 -8.47 -7.26 8.34
CA ARG A 164 -8.72 -5.82 8.48
C ARG A 164 -8.61 -5.10 7.13
N MET A 165 -7.57 -5.38 6.35
CA MET A 165 -7.42 -4.79 5.01
C MET A 165 -8.59 -5.15 4.10
N GLY A 166 -9.05 -6.41 4.13
CA GLY A 166 -10.23 -6.87 3.39
C GLY A 166 -11.51 -6.13 3.80
N PHE A 167 -11.78 -6.01 5.10
CA PHE A 167 -12.95 -5.30 5.61
C PHE A 167 -12.94 -3.82 5.23
N VAL A 168 -11.80 -3.14 5.41
CA VAL A 168 -11.66 -1.72 5.05
C VAL A 168 -11.88 -1.53 3.55
N PHE A 169 -11.32 -2.41 2.71
CA PHE A 169 -11.54 -2.35 1.26
C PHE A 169 -13.02 -2.46 0.90
N LEU A 170 -13.72 -3.48 1.44
CA LEU A 170 -15.15 -3.70 1.15
C LEU A 170 -16.00 -2.53 1.63
N ILE A 171 -15.76 -2.01 2.83
CA ILE A 171 -16.46 -0.84 3.36
C ILE A 171 -16.20 0.39 2.48
N CYS A 172 -14.94 0.62 2.06
CA CYS A 172 -14.61 1.72 1.15
C CYS A 172 -15.39 1.59 -0.17
N VAL A 173 -15.42 0.41 -0.79
CA VAL A 173 -16.18 0.17 -2.03
C VAL A 173 -17.67 0.45 -1.85
N ILE A 174 -18.27 -0.03 -0.75
CA ILE A 174 -19.69 0.18 -0.46
C ILE A 174 -20.00 1.67 -0.26
N VAL A 175 -19.22 2.37 0.57
CA VAL A 175 -19.45 3.79 0.83
C VAL A 175 -19.19 4.63 -0.42
N MET A 176 -18.14 4.32 -1.19
CA MET A 176 -17.89 4.96 -2.48
C MET A 176 -19.06 4.78 -3.44
N TYR A 177 -19.62 3.58 -3.51
CA TYR A 177 -20.79 3.29 -4.32
C TYR A 177 -22.00 4.12 -3.92
N ILE A 178 -22.29 4.19 -2.60
CA ILE A 178 -23.40 4.98 -2.05
C ILE A 178 -23.23 6.47 -2.36
N ILE A 179 -22.05 7.05 -2.06
CA ILE A 179 -21.76 8.47 -2.31
C ILE A 179 -21.89 8.77 -3.80
N SER A 180 -21.28 7.95 -4.64
CA SER A 180 -21.26 8.18 -6.09
C SER A 180 -22.66 8.14 -6.70
N ILE A 181 -23.53 7.20 -6.28
CA ILE A 181 -24.92 7.16 -6.74
C ILE A 181 -25.71 8.36 -6.23
N TYR A 182 -25.57 8.70 -4.96
CA TYR A 182 -26.26 9.86 -4.38
C TYR A 182 -25.90 11.15 -5.12
N GLU A 183 -24.61 11.38 -5.37
CA GLU A 183 -24.12 12.56 -6.08
C GLU A 183 -24.49 12.57 -7.57
N THR A 184 -24.39 11.42 -8.25
CA THR A 184 -24.80 11.30 -9.66
C THR A 184 -26.30 11.56 -9.82
N ARG A 185 -27.13 11.11 -8.86
CA ARG A 185 -28.58 11.41 -8.83
C ARG A 185 -28.86 12.90 -8.60
N ASN A 186 -27.99 13.59 -7.88
CA ASN A 186 -28.07 15.02 -7.62
C ASN A 186 -27.41 15.89 -8.72
N GLY A 187 -27.06 15.30 -9.87
CA GLY A 187 -26.58 16.02 -11.04
C GLY A 187 -25.07 16.28 -11.09
N VAL A 188 -24.28 15.69 -10.19
CA VAL A 188 -22.81 15.75 -10.29
C VAL A 188 -22.37 14.90 -11.47
N ASN A 189 -21.64 15.49 -12.41
CA ASN A 189 -21.12 14.76 -13.57
C ASN A 189 -19.77 14.08 -13.23
N PRO A 190 -19.72 12.74 -13.13
CA PRO A 190 -18.50 12.02 -12.84
C PRO A 190 -17.56 12.07 -14.06
N LYS A 191 -16.28 12.34 -13.84
CA LYS A 191 -15.23 12.29 -14.88
C LYS A 191 -14.76 10.85 -15.07
N GLY A 192 -15.69 9.96 -15.42
CA GLY A 192 -15.42 8.53 -15.59
C GLY A 192 -14.51 8.25 -16.78
N LEU A 193 -13.61 7.27 -16.64
CA LEU A 193 -12.79 6.80 -17.73
C LEU A 193 -13.61 5.95 -18.71
N GLU A 194 -13.41 6.18 -20.00
CA GLU A 194 -13.97 5.32 -21.03
C GLU A 194 -13.06 4.13 -21.28
N ILE A 195 -13.49 2.96 -20.81
CA ILE A 195 -12.77 1.72 -21.02
C ILE A 195 -13.19 1.10 -22.35
N ASP A 196 -12.25 1.04 -23.30
CA ASP A 196 -12.35 0.19 -24.48
C ASP A 196 -11.99 -1.26 -24.14
N ARG A 197 -12.87 -2.20 -24.50
CA ARG A 197 -12.68 -3.65 -24.33
C ARG A 197 -11.48 -4.17 -25.13
N GLY A 198 -11.08 -3.48 -26.19
CA GLY A 198 -9.91 -3.80 -26.99
C GLY A 198 -8.60 -3.78 -26.19
N MET A 199 -8.52 -2.97 -25.11
CA MET A 199 -7.33 -2.85 -24.27
C MET A 199 -6.99 -4.12 -23.49
N PHE A 200 -7.94 -5.05 -23.30
CA PHE A 200 -7.73 -6.29 -22.55
C PHE A 200 -7.46 -7.51 -23.44
N LYS A 201 -7.35 -7.32 -24.77
CA LYS A 201 -6.99 -8.42 -25.66
C LYS A 201 -5.54 -8.83 -25.40
N THR A 202 -5.35 -10.05 -24.91
CA THR A 202 -4.03 -10.61 -24.66
C THR A 202 -3.47 -11.28 -25.90
N THR A 203 -2.14 -11.32 -26.02
CA THR A 203 -1.49 -12.12 -27.05
C THR A 203 -1.56 -13.62 -26.68
N PRO A 204 -1.53 -14.53 -27.67
CA PRO A 204 -1.51 -15.96 -27.39
C PRO A 204 -0.33 -16.38 -26.50
N ALA A 205 0.85 -15.79 -26.71
CA ALA A 205 2.04 -16.07 -25.91
C ALA A 205 1.85 -15.68 -24.43
N PHE A 206 1.29 -14.50 -24.15
CA PHE A 206 0.96 -14.08 -22.79
C PHE A 206 -0.05 -15.05 -22.14
N THR A 207 -1.07 -15.44 -22.89
CA THR A 207 -2.15 -16.32 -22.40
C THR A 207 -1.61 -17.69 -21.99
N VAL A 208 -0.77 -18.30 -22.84
CA VAL A 208 -0.10 -19.58 -22.52
C VAL A 208 0.78 -19.44 -21.28
N GLY A 209 1.59 -18.37 -21.21
CA GLY A 209 2.43 -18.10 -20.03
C GLY A 209 1.62 -17.94 -18.74
N ALA A 210 0.50 -17.22 -18.78
CA ALA A 210 -0.38 -17.04 -17.65
C ALA A 210 -0.99 -18.37 -17.18
N VAL A 211 -1.44 -19.22 -18.10
CA VAL A 211 -1.98 -20.55 -17.77
C VAL A 211 -0.93 -21.44 -17.12
N ILE A 212 0.31 -21.43 -17.61
CA ILE A 212 1.42 -22.18 -17.01
C ILE A 212 1.66 -21.71 -15.58
N ILE A 213 1.75 -20.40 -15.34
CA ILE A 213 1.95 -19.84 -14.00
C ILE A 213 0.79 -20.23 -13.07
N MET A 214 -0.46 -20.11 -13.53
CA MET A 214 -1.63 -20.53 -12.73
C MET A 214 -1.57 -22.02 -12.40
N GLY A 215 -1.21 -22.88 -13.36
CA GLY A 215 -1.07 -24.32 -13.14
C GLY A 215 0.03 -24.66 -12.12
N LEU A 216 1.17 -23.97 -12.18
CA LEU A 216 2.25 -24.12 -11.20
C LEU A 216 1.80 -23.70 -9.80
N ILE A 217 1.08 -22.57 -9.68
CA ILE A 217 0.53 -22.12 -8.39
C ILE A 217 -0.45 -23.14 -7.84
N VAL A 218 -1.39 -23.64 -8.66
CA VAL A 218 -2.35 -24.67 -8.24
C VAL A 218 -1.64 -25.94 -7.79
N ALA A 219 -0.62 -26.39 -8.52
CA ALA A 219 0.15 -27.58 -8.15
C ALA A 219 0.89 -27.37 -6.82
N LEU A 220 1.57 -26.24 -6.64
CA LEU A 220 2.25 -25.92 -5.38
C LEU A 220 1.28 -25.90 -4.20
N TYR A 221 0.16 -25.19 -4.32
CA TYR A 221 -0.83 -25.15 -3.24
C TYR A 221 -1.45 -26.53 -3.00
N SER A 222 -1.76 -27.32 -4.03
CA SER A 222 -2.37 -28.64 -3.83
C SER A 222 -1.43 -29.67 -3.20
N ILE A 223 -0.12 -29.55 -3.43
CA ILE A 223 0.88 -30.48 -2.86
C ILE A 223 1.20 -30.17 -1.40
N TYR A 224 1.20 -28.88 -1.03
CA TYR A 224 1.63 -28.41 0.29
C TYR A 224 0.49 -27.97 1.21
N TRP A 225 -0.76 -28.10 0.77
CA TRP A 225 -1.96 -27.90 1.60
C TRP A 225 -2.23 -29.13 2.47
#